data_AF-A0A2A4UJU3-F1
#
_entry.id   AF-A0A2A4UJU3-F1
#
_cell.length_a   1.000
_cell.length_b   1.000
_cell.length_c   1.000
_cell.angle_alpha   90.00
_cell.angle_beta   90.00
_cell.angle_gamma   90.00
#
_symmetry.space_group_name_H-M   'P 1'
#
loop_
_entity.id
_entity.type
_entity.pdbx_description
1 polymer ?
#
loop_
_entity_poly.entity_id
_entity_poly.type
_entity_poly.pdbx_seq_one_letter_code
_entity_poly.pdbx_strand_id
1 'polypeptide(L)'
;MPNKPVSKLDGNQTLQYGFDDDKQAHRTLDLGQLVPEEYDYIALTYVVAGDGAGEIETVSYKTSGASGTTVASLLLTYDSSNRIETITRS
;
A
#
# COMPACT_ATOMS: atom_id res chain seq x y z
N MET A 1 0.49 -41.56 54.59
CA MET A 1 -0.37 -40.41 54.26
C MET A 1 0.04 -39.87 52.89
N PRO A 2 -0.90 -39.59 51.97
CA PRO A 2 -0.55 -39.14 50.62
C PRO A 2 -0.08 -37.68 50.61
N ASN A 3 1.00 -37.42 49.86
CA ASN A 3 1.59 -36.10 49.67
C ASN A 3 0.65 -35.21 48.85
N LYS A 4 0.25 -34.06 49.41
CA LYS A 4 -0.69 -33.13 48.78
C LYS A 4 0.03 -32.39 47.64
N PRO A 5 -0.47 -32.39 46.39
CA PRO A 5 0.15 -31.63 45.32
C PRO A 5 0.04 -30.14 45.63
N VAL A 6 1.17 -29.42 45.56
CA VAL A 6 1.23 -27.98 45.77
C VAL A 6 0.50 -27.33 44.60
N SER A 7 -0.71 -26.86 44.86
CA SER A 7 -1.54 -26.14 43.90
C SER A 7 -1.10 -24.69 43.88
N LYS A 8 -0.76 -24.23 42.66
CA LYS A 8 -0.61 -22.84 42.19
C LYS A 8 0.84 -22.40 42.05
N LEU A 9 1.25 -22.31 40.79
CA LEU A 9 2.26 -21.37 40.32
C LEU A 9 1.81 -19.99 40.79
N ASP A 10 2.65 -19.29 41.55
CA ASP A 10 2.37 -17.89 41.87
C ASP A 10 2.61 -17.02 40.63
N GLY A 11 1.94 -15.87 40.59
CA GLY A 11 1.83 -15.01 39.40
C GLY A 11 3.13 -14.36 38.93
N ASN A 12 4.29 -14.87 39.34
CA ASN A 12 5.60 -14.40 38.93
C ASN A 12 6.52 -15.51 38.39
N GLN A 13 5.99 -16.70 38.13
CA GLN A 13 6.71 -17.74 37.39
C GLN A 13 6.28 -17.70 35.93
N THR A 14 7.12 -17.12 35.07
CA THR A 14 7.06 -17.37 33.63
C THR A 14 7.42 -18.84 33.45
N LEU A 15 6.41 -19.68 33.18
CA LEU A 15 6.66 -21.02 32.66
C LEU A 15 7.37 -20.83 31.32
N GLN A 16 8.69 -21.03 31.32
CA GLN A 16 9.46 -21.12 30.09
C GLN A 16 9.13 -22.47 29.44
N TYR A 17 7.92 -22.55 28.89
CA TYR A 17 7.56 -23.60 27.96
C TYR A 17 8.46 -23.43 26.74
N GLY A 18 9.12 -24.53 26.37
CA GLY A 18 10.10 -24.58 25.31
C GLY A 18 9.62 -23.85 24.05
N PHE A 19 10.51 -23.03 23.51
CA PHE A 19 10.38 -22.56 22.15
C PHE A 19 10.40 -23.79 21.23
N ASP A 20 9.23 -24.21 20.74
CA ASP A 20 9.13 -24.92 19.48
C ASP A 20 7.71 -24.83 18.90
N ASP A 21 7.57 -24.05 17.82
CA ASP A 21 7.17 -24.53 16.50
C ASP A 21 7.16 -23.29 15.59
N ASP A 22 7.86 -23.37 14.46
CA ASP A 22 8.03 -22.34 13.42
C ASP A 22 6.71 -21.95 12.70
N LYS A 23 5.56 -22.14 13.34
CA LYS A 23 4.21 -21.95 12.78
C LYS A 23 3.41 -20.78 13.36
N GLN A 24 4.00 -19.95 14.20
CA GLN A 24 3.36 -18.72 14.69
C GLN A 24 4.23 -17.50 14.40
N ALA A 25 4.81 -17.42 13.19
CA ALA A 25 5.07 -16.12 12.59
C ALA A 25 3.70 -15.46 12.33
N HIS A 26 3.13 -14.90 13.38
CA HIS A 26 1.95 -14.05 13.31
C HIS A 26 2.40 -12.82 12.53
N ARG A 27 2.29 -12.86 11.20
CA ARG A 27 2.35 -11.65 10.37
C ARG A 27 1.04 -10.92 10.60
N THR A 28 0.88 -10.40 11.81
CA THR A 28 -0.16 -9.44 12.13
C THR A 28 0.14 -8.26 11.21
N LEU A 29 -0.70 -8.08 10.20
CA LEU A 29 -0.79 -6.80 9.51
C LEU A 29 -1.16 -5.81 10.60
N ASP A 30 -0.17 -5.09 11.12
CA ASP A 30 -0.43 -3.96 11.99
C ASP A 30 -1.17 -2.93 11.14
N LEU A 31 -2.50 -2.95 11.23
CA LEU A 31 -3.35 -2.01 10.50
C LEU A 31 -3.09 -0.56 10.94
N GLY A 32 -2.38 -0.35 12.06
CA GLY A 32 -1.86 0.95 12.48
C GLY A 32 -0.63 1.42 11.68
N GLN A 33 -0.02 0.55 10.87
CA GLN A 33 1.03 0.91 9.90
C GLN A 33 0.50 1.11 8.47
N LEU A 34 -0.80 0.88 8.23
CA LEU A 34 -1.41 1.41 7.02
C LEU A 34 -1.41 2.92 7.13
N VAL A 35 -0.99 3.63 6.08
CA VAL A 35 -1.12 5.09 6.01
C VAL A 35 -2.62 5.39 6.15
N PRO A 36 -3.08 5.86 7.33
CA PRO A 36 -4.52 6.01 7.59
C PRO A 36 -5.01 7.37 7.11
N GLU A 37 -4.07 8.27 6.85
CA GLU A 37 -4.31 9.62 6.37
C GLU A 37 -4.55 9.60 4.87
N GLU A 38 -5.54 10.37 4.46
CA GLU A 38 -5.77 10.62 3.05
C GLU A 38 -4.55 11.33 2.46
N TYR A 39 -4.12 10.85 1.29
CA TYR A 39 -3.05 11.44 0.52
C TYR A 39 -3.55 11.77 -0.87
N ASP A 40 -2.91 12.76 -1.48
CA ASP A 40 -3.12 13.06 -2.88
C ASP A 40 -2.48 11.99 -3.76
N TYR A 41 -3.10 11.72 -4.89
CA TYR A 41 -2.69 10.66 -5.80
C TYR A 41 -2.60 11.16 -7.24
N ILE A 42 -1.53 10.75 -7.93
CA ILE A 42 -1.35 10.97 -9.36
C ILE A 42 -1.55 9.62 -10.06
N ALA A 43 -2.58 9.53 -10.89
CA ALA A 43 -2.80 8.39 -11.78
C ALA A 43 -2.24 8.71 -13.17
N LEU A 44 -1.53 7.74 -13.76
CA LEU A 44 -0.95 7.85 -15.10
C LEU A 44 -1.53 6.78 -16.02
N THR A 45 -1.79 7.18 -17.27
CA THR A 45 -1.98 6.25 -18.39
C THR A 45 -0.93 6.54 -19.45
N TYR A 46 -0.72 5.59 -20.36
CA TYR A 46 0.36 5.64 -21.34
C TYR A 46 -0.19 5.42 -22.74
N VAL A 47 0.44 6.09 -23.71
CA VAL A 47 0.11 5.93 -25.13
C VAL A 47 0.38 4.50 -25.55
N VAL A 48 -0.63 3.83 -26.08
CA VAL A 48 -0.56 2.39 -26.42
C VAL A 48 0.21 2.14 -27.73
N ALA A 49 0.07 3.04 -28.71
CA ALA A 49 0.71 2.94 -30.02
C ALA A 49 0.73 4.30 -30.72
N GLY A 50 1.61 4.45 -31.73
CA GLY A 50 1.78 5.68 -32.49
C GLY A 50 2.84 6.60 -31.91
N ASP A 51 2.72 7.89 -32.19
CA ASP A 51 3.62 8.92 -31.70
C ASP A 51 3.58 8.99 -30.17
N GLY A 52 4.73 8.88 -29.52
CA GLY A 52 4.84 8.81 -28.07
C GLY A 52 4.48 7.45 -27.45
N ALA A 53 4.41 6.35 -28.21
CA ALA A 53 4.11 5.02 -27.65
C ALA A 53 5.00 4.68 -26.44
N GLY A 54 4.37 4.36 -25.30
CA GLY A 54 5.03 4.12 -24.01
C GLY A 54 5.26 5.36 -23.15
N GLU A 55 5.04 6.56 -23.69
CA GLU A 55 5.05 7.82 -22.95
C GLU A 55 3.71 8.07 -22.24
N ILE A 56 3.69 9.03 -21.31
CA ILE A 56 2.50 9.37 -20.51
C ILE A 56 1.45 10.05 -21.40
N GLU A 57 0.23 9.50 -21.43
CA GLU A 57 -0.90 10.08 -22.16
C GLU A 57 -1.76 10.96 -21.25
N THR A 58 -2.27 10.39 -20.16
CA THR A 58 -3.11 11.14 -19.20
C THR A 58 -2.50 11.15 -17.81
N VAL A 59 -2.45 12.34 -17.21
CA VAL A 59 -2.15 12.55 -15.79
C VAL A 59 -3.44 12.96 -15.09
N SER A 60 -3.88 12.23 -14.07
CA SER A 60 -5.04 12.62 -13.24
C SER A 60 -4.61 12.87 -11.80
N TYR A 61 -4.89 14.06 -11.30
CA TYR A 61 -4.72 14.40 -9.89
C TYR A 61 -6.01 14.09 -9.12
N LYS A 62 -5.86 13.31 -8.05
CA LYS A 62 -6.95 12.83 -7.20
C LYS A 62 -6.69 13.20 -5.75
N THR A 63 -7.74 13.60 -5.05
CA THR A 63 -7.74 13.72 -3.58
C THR A 63 -8.29 12.44 -2.96
N SER A 64 -7.82 12.07 -1.76
CA SER A 64 -8.28 10.88 -1.02
C SER A 64 -7.83 9.54 -1.66
N GLY A 65 -6.61 9.50 -2.20
CA GLY A 65 -5.94 8.30 -2.68
C GLY A 65 -6.34 7.84 -4.09
N ALA A 66 -5.91 6.63 -4.46
CA ALA A 66 -6.08 6.10 -5.82
C ALA A 66 -7.54 5.94 -6.26
N SER A 67 -8.41 5.57 -5.31
CA SER A 67 -9.86 5.46 -5.51
C SER A 67 -10.61 6.79 -5.25
N GLY A 68 -9.86 7.86 -4.99
CA GLY A 68 -10.38 9.17 -4.68
C GLY A 68 -10.95 9.93 -5.90
N THR A 69 -11.43 11.15 -5.64
CA THR A 69 -12.06 11.99 -6.67
C THR A 69 -11.00 12.67 -7.53
N THR A 70 -11.13 12.57 -8.86
CA THR A 70 -10.29 13.35 -9.78
C THR A 70 -10.67 14.83 -9.71
N VAL A 71 -9.69 15.67 -9.43
CA VAL A 71 -9.84 17.13 -9.31
C VAL A 71 -9.30 17.85 -10.54
N ALA A 72 -8.31 17.27 -11.22
CA ALA A 72 -7.76 17.81 -12.46
C ALA A 72 -7.18 16.69 -13.33
N SER A 73 -7.16 16.90 -14.63
CA SER A 73 -6.44 16.04 -15.58
C SER A 73 -5.68 16.83 -16.63
N LEU A 74 -4.55 16.25 -17.05
CA LEU A 74 -3.77 16.68 -18.20
C LEU A 74 -3.78 15.56 -19.25
N LEU A 75 -4.07 15.90 -20.49
CA LEU A 75 -3.87 15.04 -21.66
C LEU A 75 -2.67 15.56 -22.46
N LEU A 76 -1.65 14.73 -22.64
CA LEU A 76 -0.43 15.01 -23.37
C LEU A 76 -0.52 14.35 -24.75
N THR A 77 -0.27 15.11 -25.81
CA THR A 77 -0.12 14.57 -27.17
C THR A 77 1.32 14.74 -27.65
N TYR A 78 1.72 13.92 -28.62
CA TYR A 78 3.09 13.84 -29.10
C TYR A 78 3.18 14.06 -30.61
N ASP A 79 4.26 14.69 -31.04
CA ASP A 79 4.61 14.84 -32.44
C ASP A 79 5.29 13.56 -33.00
N SER A 80 5.54 13.53 -34.31
CA SER A 80 6.19 12.41 -34.99
C SER A 80 7.66 12.17 -34.58
N SER A 81 8.22 13.04 -33.75
CA SER A 81 9.55 12.89 -33.13
C SER A 81 9.44 12.42 -31.68
N ASN A 82 8.26 11.98 -31.24
CA ASN A 82 7.94 11.57 -29.87
C ASN A 82 8.18 12.67 -28.83
N ARG A 83 7.98 13.93 -29.20
CA ARG A 83 8.06 15.07 -28.27
C ARG A 83 6.67 15.54 -27.93
N ILE A 84 6.47 16.03 -26.70
CA ILE A 84 5.18 16.62 -26.30
C ILE A 84 4.87 17.79 -27.23
N GLU A 85 3.73 17.70 -27.92
CA GLU A 85 3.21 18.70 -28.83
C GLU A 85 2.17 19.58 -28.13
N THR A 86 1.22 18.96 -27.41
CA THR A 86 0.17 19.69 -26.70
C THR A 86 -0.08 19.13 -25.31
N ILE A 87 -0.56 20.01 -24.41
CA ILE A 87 -1.07 19.65 -23.10
C ILE A 87 -2.45 20.29 -22.94
N THR A 88 -3.49 19.46 -22.84
CA THR A 88 -4.85 19.91 -22.58
C THR A 88 -5.19 19.71 -21.11
N ARG A 89 -5.75 20.74 -20.46
CA ARG A 89 -6.16 20.71 -19.04
C ARG A 89 -7.69 20.63 -18.92
N SER A 90 -8.17 19.90 -17.92
CA SER A 90 -9.59 19.88 -17.51
C SER A 90 -9.78 19.58 -16.04
#